data_AF-A0A7Z8E237-F1
#
_entry.id   AF-A0A7Z8E237-F1
#
_cell.length_a   1.000
_cell.length_b   1.000
_cell.length_c   1.000
_cell.angle_alpha   90.00
_cell.angle_beta   90.00
_cell.angle_gamma   90.00
#
_symmetry.space_group_name_H-M   'P 1'
#
loop_
_entity.id
_entity.type
_entity.pdbx_description
1 polymer ?
#
loop_
_entity_poly.entity_id
_entity_poly.type
_entity_poly.pdbx_seq_one_letter_code
_entity_poly.pdbx_strand_id
1 'polypeptide(L)'
;FNCYDELMIYYIKSLNGLGQFNEAVEVINQIIDEVKNHKTRMELFPLKEYAISRLDEDRKALSSSLSDFGSLNTREQTSLILQLIDNGHYNFKESVANILISMDLPKNLVSLMLEYLRFAEYSHTITIHKYGETINVNPNHLSGIEHTTIKDKVIPVVMNRLEDGALHILKEAQHIMNNHSILMYPIDIESLYTIDNWIDAYDVYFKQLIGIDINGCNNDTLQFIKSLDNEM
;
A
#
# COMPACT_ATOMS: atom_id res chain seq x y z
N PHE A 1 4.81 -31.07 -37.11
CA PHE A 1 4.87 -29.68 -36.61
C PHE A 1 3.49 -29.36 -36.09
N ASN A 2 3.35 -29.16 -34.79
CA ASN A 2 2.05 -29.05 -34.13
C ASN A 2 1.76 -27.57 -33.90
N CYS A 3 0.63 -27.06 -34.41
CA CYS A 3 0.22 -25.65 -34.32
C CYS A 3 0.24 -25.11 -32.87
N TYR A 4 0.07 -26.01 -31.90
CA TYR A 4 0.18 -25.74 -30.47
C TYR A 4 1.57 -25.22 -30.04
N ASP A 5 2.65 -25.89 -30.44
CA ASP A 5 4.03 -25.52 -30.05
C ASP A 5 4.38 -24.10 -30.51
N GLU A 6 3.98 -23.76 -31.74
CA GLU A 6 4.22 -22.45 -32.34
C GLU A 6 3.40 -21.36 -31.64
N LEU A 7 2.14 -21.64 -31.31
CA LEU A 7 1.27 -20.73 -30.58
C LEU A 7 1.80 -20.47 -29.15
N MET A 8 2.34 -21.50 -28.49
CA MET A 8 2.99 -21.35 -27.18
C MET A 8 4.23 -20.46 -27.24
N ILE A 9 5.08 -20.62 -28.27
CA ILE A 9 6.25 -19.75 -28.46
C ILE A 9 5.81 -18.29 -28.67
N TYR A 10 4.79 -18.04 -29.48
CA TYR A 10 4.26 -16.69 -29.67
C TYR A 10 3.69 -16.11 -28.37
N TYR A 11 2.93 -16.90 -27.63
CA TYR A 11 2.37 -16.50 -26.33
C TYR A 11 3.47 -16.08 -25.34
N ILE A 12 4.52 -16.89 -25.20
CA ILE A 12 5.65 -16.59 -24.31
C ILE A 12 6.41 -15.35 -24.77
N LYS A 13 6.59 -15.15 -26.08
CA LYS A 13 7.17 -13.91 -26.63
C LYS A 13 6.30 -12.70 -26.28
N SER A 14 4.98 -12.84 -26.32
CA SER A 14 4.06 -11.78 -25.90
C SER A 14 4.18 -11.49 -24.41
N LEU A 15 4.22 -12.51 -23.55
CA LEU A 15 4.43 -12.31 -22.10
C LEU A 15 5.73 -11.55 -21.82
N ASN A 16 6.85 -11.98 -22.43
CA ASN A 16 8.13 -11.29 -22.33
C ASN A 16 8.07 -9.86 -22.88
N GLY A 17 7.38 -9.62 -24.00
CA GLY A 17 7.19 -8.30 -24.58
C GLY A 17 6.33 -7.36 -23.74
N LEU A 18 5.45 -7.91 -22.90
CA LEU A 18 4.61 -7.18 -21.95
C LEU A 18 5.28 -7.02 -20.56
N GLY A 19 6.49 -7.55 -20.36
CA GLY A 19 7.18 -7.51 -19.08
C GLY A 19 6.66 -8.52 -18.04
N GLN A 20 5.78 -9.44 -18.44
CA GLN A 20 5.21 -10.50 -17.59
C GLN A 20 6.19 -11.67 -17.46
N PHE A 21 7.37 -11.38 -16.89
CA PHE A 21 8.49 -12.32 -16.86
C PHE A 21 8.25 -13.50 -15.90
N ASN A 22 7.57 -13.29 -14.77
CA ASN A 22 7.21 -14.38 -13.85
C ASN A 22 6.28 -15.38 -14.54
N GLU A 23 5.22 -14.89 -15.16
CA GLU A 23 4.26 -15.70 -15.90
C GLU A 23 4.92 -16.42 -17.08
N ALA A 24 5.83 -15.74 -17.80
CA ALA A 24 6.60 -16.38 -18.87
C ALA A 24 7.41 -17.57 -18.35
N VAL A 25 8.10 -17.42 -17.21
CA VAL A 25 8.88 -18.51 -16.59
C VAL A 25 7.97 -19.65 -16.11
N GLU A 26 6.85 -19.35 -15.45
CA GLU A 26 5.90 -20.34 -14.96
C GLU A 26 5.29 -21.17 -16.10
N VAL A 27 4.78 -20.51 -17.13
CA VAL A 27 4.20 -21.18 -18.30
C VAL A 27 5.24 -22.07 -18.97
N ILE A 28 6.48 -21.59 -19.14
CA ILE A 28 7.57 -22.42 -19.69
C ILE A 28 7.81 -23.64 -18.78
N ASN A 29 7.92 -23.46 -17.46
CA ASN A 29 8.16 -24.57 -16.54
C ASN A 29 7.07 -25.64 -16.60
N GLN A 30 5.81 -25.25 -16.80
CA GLN A 30 4.69 -26.19 -16.90
C GLN A 30 4.74 -27.01 -18.19
N ILE A 31 5.16 -26.41 -19.31
CA ILE A 31 5.08 -27.07 -20.62
C ILE A 31 6.41 -27.71 -21.07
N ILE A 32 7.56 -27.30 -20.54
CA ILE A 32 8.89 -27.67 -21.06
C ILE A 32 9.10 -29.19 -21.11
N ASP A 33 8.56 -29.91 -20.12
CA ASP A 33 8.65 -31.36 -20.01
C ASP A 33 7.64 -32.10 -20.91
N GLU A 34 6.56 -31.43 -21.30
CA GLU A 34 5.53 -31.97 -22.20
C GLU A 34 5.91 -31.78 -23.68
N VAL A 35 6.77 -30.80 -23.99
CA VAL A 35 7.22 -30.50 -25.34
C VAL A 35 8.21 -31.57 -25.85
N LYS A 36 7.68 -32.54 -26.59
CA LYS A 36 8.49 -33.63 -27.19
C LYS A 36 9.48 -33.12 -28.24
N ASN A 37 9.13 -32.08 -28.98
CA ASN A 37 9.95 -31.55 -30.07
C ASN A 37 11.19 -30.81 -29.53
N HIS A 38 12.38 -31.30 -29.90
CA HIS A 38 13.65 -30.71 -29.48
C HIS A 38 13.83 -29.27 -29.99
N LYS A 39 13.36 -28.96 -31.21
CA LYS A 39 13.46 -27.61 -31.79
C LYS A 39 12.66 -26.60 -30.95
N THR A 40 11.42 -26.95 -30.61
CA THR A 40 10.55 -26.12 -29.77
C THR A 40 11.21 -25.85 -28.41
N ARG A 41 11.78 -26.88 -27.76
CA ARG A 41 12.53 -26.70 -26.50
C ARG A 41 13.71 -25.73 -26.66
N MET A 42 14.50 -25.86 -27.72
CA MET A 42 15.61 -24.95 -28.01
C MET A 42 15.18 -23.50 -28.26
N GLU A 43 13.95 -23.26 -28.69
CA GLU A 43 13.39 -21.91 -28.82
C GLU A 43 12.84 -21.37 -27.49
N LEU A 44 12.30 -22.24 -26.63
CA LEU A 44 11.77 -21.87 -25.31
C LEU A 44 12.86 -21.54 -24.29
N PHE A 45 14.00 -22.25 -24.31
CA PHE A 45 15.08 -22.04 -23.35
C PHE A 45 15.62 -20.60 -23.35
N PRO A 46 15.99 -19.98 -24.50
CA PRO A 46 16.44 -18.59 -24.51
C PRO A 46 15.40 -17.60 -24.01
N LEU A 47 14.11 -17.84 -24.28
CA LEU A 47 13.02 -16.99 -23.80
C LEU A 47 12.87 -17.06 -22.28
N LYS A 48 13.08 -18.24 -21.70
CA LYS A 48 13.11 -18.46 -20.25
C LYS A 48 14.31 -17.77 -19.62
N GLU A 49 15.51 -17.99 -20.15
CA GLU A 49 16.75 -17.38 -19.64
C GLU A 49 16.68 -15.85 -19.68
N TYR A 50 16.11 -15.29 -20.75
CA TYR A 50 15.86 -13.86 -20.83
C TYR A 50 14.94 -13.37 -19.71
N ALA A 51 13.80 -14.05 -19.49
CA ALA A 51 12.86 -13.68 -18.43
C ALA A 51 13.49 -13.79 -17.04
N ILE A 52 14.24 -14.87 -16.76
CA ILE A 52 14.99 -15.06 -15.51
C ILE A 52 16.01 -13.94 -15.31
N SER A 53 16.80 -13.61 -16.34
CA SER A 53 17.77 -12.52 -16.28
C SER A 53 17.11 -11.18 -15.94
N ARG A 54 15.92 -10.91 -16.50
CA ARG A 54 15.17 -9.69 -16.21
C ARG A 54 14.67 -9.65 -14.77
N LEU A 55 14.15 -10.76 -14.27
CA LEU A 55 13.73 -10.90 -12.87
C LEU A 55 14.92 -10.74 -11.90
N ASP A 56 16.09 -11.29 -12.25
CA ASP A 56 17.29 -11.16 -11.43
C ASP A 56 17.86 -9.73 -11.46
N GLU A 57 17.83 -9.05 -12.61
CA GLU A 57 18.20 -7.64 -12.74
C GLU A 57 17.31 -6.75 -11.87
N ASP A 58 15.99 -6.95 -11.96
CA ASP A 58 15.01 -6.21 -11.17
C ASP A 58 15.18 -6.46 -9.66
N ARG A 59 15.32 -7.73 -9.25
CA ARG A 59 15.61 -8.07 -7.84
C ARG A 59 16.89 -7.42 -7.34
N LYS A 60 17.95 -7.36 -8.16
CA LYS A 60 19.21 -6.68 -7.79
C LYS A 60 19.00 -5.18 -7.64
N ALA A 61 18.27 -4.54 -8.55
CA ALA A 61 17.96 -3.12 -8.47
C ALA A 61 17.18 -2.80 -7.19
N LEU A 62 16.10 -3.55 -6.91
CA LEU A 62 15.30 -3.42 -5.70
C LEU A 62 16.13 -3.63 -4.43
N SER A 63 16.98 -4.66 -4.41
CA SER A 63 17.86 -4.91 -3.27
C SER A 63 18.84 -3.75 -3.04
N SER A 64 19.37 -3.14 -4.09
CA SER A 64 20.24 -1.96 -3.98
C SER A 64 19.47 -0.77 -3.45
N SER A 65 18.28 -0.49 -4.01
CA SER A 65 17.43 0.62 -3.57
C SER A 65 16.97 0.48 -2.11
N LEU A 66 16.69 -0.74 -1.65
CA LEU A 66 16.37 -1.02 -0.25
C LEU A 66 17.59 -0.86 0.67
N SER A 67 18.79 -1.22 0.21
CA SER A 67 20.02 -0.98 0.97
C SER A 67 20.30 0.52 1.13
N ASP A 68 20.05 1.30 0.08
CA ASP A 68 20.30 2.74 0.05
C ASP A 68 19.04 3.57 0.39
N PHE A 69 18.04 2.95 1.03
CA PHE A 69 16.70 3.54 1.23
C PHE A 69 16.73 4.91 1.92
N GLY A 70 17.62 5.10 2.90
CA GLY A 70 17.77 6.36 3.62
C GLY A 70 18.37 7.50 2.81
N SER A 71 18.96 7.22 1.64
CA SER A 71 19.46 8.25 0.72
C SER A 71 18.40 8.75 -0.27
N LEU A 72 17.30 8.00 -0.42
CA LEU A 72 16.19 8.34 -1.29
C LEU A 72 15.34 9.47 -0.68
N ASN A 73 14.77 10.32 -1.53
CA ASN A 73 13.76 11.28 -1.06
C ASN A 73 12.41 10.57 -0.80
N THR A 74 11.50 11.23 -0.08
CA THR A 74 10.20 10.66 0.30
C THR A 74 9.39 10.13 -0.88
N ARG A 75 9.45 10.80 -2.04
CA ARG A 75 8.73 10.36 -3.24
C ARG A 75 9.32 9.06 -3.79
N GLU A 76 10.64 8.95 -3.83
CA GLU A 76 11.35 7.75 -4.26
C GLU A 76 11.12 6.58 -3.29
N GLN A 77 11.18 6.85 -1.98
CA GLN A 77 10.85 5.86 -0.95
C GLN A 77 9.43 5.31 -1.12
N THR A 78 8.45 6.21 -1.29
CA THR A 78 7.05 5.82 -1.51
C THR A 78 6.91 5.00 -2.80
N SER A 79 7.53 5.45 -3.89
CA SER A 79 7.49 4.73 -5.17
C SER A 79 8.11 3.34 -5.08
N LEU A 80 9.20 3.17 -4.33
CA LEU A 80 9.85 1.88 -4.14
C LEU A 80 8.96 0.91 -3.38
N ILE A 81 8.33 1.35 -2.27
CA ILE A 81 7.41 0.49 -1.52
C ILE A 81 6.19 0.12 -2.36
N LEU A 82 5.62 1.07 -3.12
CA LEU A 82 4.53 0.77 -4.06
C LEU A 82 4.95 -0.25 -5.13
N GLN A 83 6.12 -0.09 -5.73
CA GLN A 83 6.65 -1.06 -6.70
C GLN A 83 6.78 -2.47 -6.09
N LEU A 84 7.22 -2.57 -4.83
CA LEU A 84 7.28 -3.86 -4.14
C LEU A 84 5.89 -4.48 -3.92
N ILE A 85 4.87 -3.67 -3.63
CA ILE A 85 3.48 -4.12 -3.50
C ILE A 85 2.92 -4.56 -4.86
N ASP A 86 3.01 -3.69 -5.87
CA ASP A 86 2.40 -3.89 -7.19
C ASP A 86 2.98 -5.11 -7.92
N ASN A 87 4.28 -5.36 -7.75
CA ASN A 87 4.97 -6.51 -8.35
C ASN A 87 5.01 -7.75 -7.42
N GLY A 88 4.41 -7.69 -6.23
CA GLY A 88 4.35 -8.81 -5.29
C GLY A 88 5.72 -9.28 -4.77
N HIS A 89 6.71 -8.39 -4.66
CA HIS A 89 8.05 -8.70 -4.17
C HIS A 89 8.09 -8.82 -2.64
N TYR A 90 7.26 -9.70 -2.07
CA TYR A 90 7.10 -9.89 -0.62
C TYR A 90 8.29 -10.60 0.05
N ASN A 91 9.21 -11.14 -0.74
CA ASN A 91 10.46 -11.73 -0.26
C ASN A 91 11.39 -10.70 0.43
N PHE A 92 11.17 -9.39 0.25
CA PHE A 92 11.92 -8.32 0.91
C PHE A 92 11.35 -7.90 2.28
N LYS A 93 10.38 -8.63 2.83
CA LYS A 93 9.74 -8.29 4.11
C LYS A 93 10.68 -8.03 5.28
N GLU A 94 11.78 -8.78 5.39
CA GLU A 94 12.77 -8.55 6.44
C GLU A 94 13.51 -7.21 6.25
N SER A 95 13.85 -6.85 5.01
CA SER A 95 14.48 -5.56 4.70
C SER A 95 13.53 -4.40 5.01
N VAL A 96 12.27 -4.51 4.59
CA VAL A 96 11.26 -3.47 4.84
C VAL A 96 10.97 -3.33 6.34
N ALA A 97 10.86 -4.43 7.08
CA ALA A 97 10.68 -4.39 8.54
C ALA A 97 11.88 -3.73 9.24
N ASN A 98 13.11 -4.06 8.84
CA ASN A 98 14.31 -3.44 9.40
C ASN A 98 14.34 -1.92 9.13
N ILE A 99 14.03 -1.48 7.91
CA ILE A 99 13.93 -0.05 7.58
C ILE A 99 12.89 0.63 8.48
N LEU A 100 11.70 0.03 8.60
CA LEU A 100 10.59 0.57 9.39
C LEU A 100 10.96 0.75 10.88
N ILE A 101 11.76 -0.16 11.44
CA ILE A 101 12.18 -0.14 12.85
C ILE A 101 13.36 0.81 13.09
N SER A 102 14.25 0.96 12.11
CA SER A 102 15.54 1.63 12.28
C SER A 102 15.56 3.10 11.87
N MET A 103 14.54 3.56 11.13
CA MET A 103 14.50 4.90 10.57
C MET A 103 13.30 5.70 11.07
N ASP A 104 13.47 7.01 11.21
CA ASP A 104 12.36 7.94 11.37
C ASP A 104 11.78 8.25 9.99
N LEU A 105 10.53 7.85 9.76
CA LEU A 105 9.88 7.87 8.46
C LEU A 105 8.60 8.70 8.52
N PRO A 106 8.22 9.36 7.40
CA PRO A 106 6.93 10.00 7.27
C PRO A 106 5.78 9.04 7.62
N LYS A 107 4.76 9.53 8.32
CA LYS A 107 3.70 8.68 8.89
C LYS A 107 2.88 7.95 7.82
N ASN A 108 2.66 8.58 6.66
CA ASN A 108 2.04 7.95 5.50
C ASN A 108 2.87 6.77 4.96
N LEU A 109 4.20 6.93 4.91
CA LEU A 109 5.12 5.88 4.48
C LEU A 109 5.15 4.71 5.47
N VAL A 110 5.13 5.00 6.77
CA VAL A 110 4.96 3.98 7.83
C VAL A 110 3.70 3.15 7.58
N SER A 111 2.57 3.80 7.28
CA SER A 111 1.32 3.09 7.00
C SER A 111 1.44 2.20 5.76
N LEU A 112 2.02 2.74 4.68
CA LEU A 112 2.23 1.99 3.44
C LEU A 112 3.14 0.77 3.64
N MET A 113 4.23 0.93 4.41
CA MET A 113 5.14 -0.17 4.73
C MET A 113 4.47 -1.25 5.59
N LEU A 114 3.61 -0.86 6.54
CA LEU A 114 2.82 -1.83 7.31
C LEU A 114 1.83 -2.61 6.41
N GLU A 115 1.24 -1.94 5.42
CA GLU A 115 0.37 -2.60 4.44
C GLU A 115 1.15 -3.58 3.56
N TYR A 116 2.35 -3.20 3.09
CA TYR A 116 3.25 -4.13 2.41
C TYR A 116 3.58 -5.36 3.30
N LEU A 117 3.91 -5.14 4.57
CA LEU A 117 4.23 -6.23 5.51
C LEU A 117 3.03 -7.12 5.82
N ARG A 118 1.81 -6.56 5.81
CA ARG A 118 0.55 -7.33 5.90
C ARG A 118 0.40 -8.25 4.70
N PHE A 119 0.57 -7.74 3.47
CA PHE A 119 0.54 -8.56 2.26
C PHE A 119 1.64 -9.63 2.24
N ALA A 120 2.81 -9.32 2.79
CA ALA A 120 3.93 -10.25 2.90
C ALA A 120 3.81 -11.28 4.05
N GLU A 121 2.68 -11.27 4.77
CA GLU A 121 2.40 -12.12 5.92
C GLU A 121 3.51 -12.06 6.98
N TYR A 122 4.02 -10.86 7.27
CA TYR A 122 5.04 -10.67 8.28
C TYR A 122 4.46 -10.89 9.69
N SER A 123 4.98 -11.87 10.41
CA SER A 123 4.38 -12.40 11.65
C SER A 123 5.03 -11.90 12.94
N HIS A 124 6.09 -11.07 12.86
CA HIS A 124 6.73 -10.52 14.05
C HIS A 124 6.09 -9.19 14.44
N THR A 125 6.07 -8.94 15.75
CA THR A 125 5.58 -7.67 16.28
C THR A 125 6.56 -6.54 16.00
N ILE A 126 6.02 -5.42 15.54
CA ILE A 126 6.74 -4.17 15.29
C ILE A 126 6.18 -3.11 16.23
N THR A 127 7.08 -2.37 16.87
CA THR A 127 6.72 -1.20 17.68
C THR A 127 6.77 0.04 16.81
N ILE A 128 5.66 0.78 16.75
CA ILE A 128 5.51 1.99 15.96
C ILE A 128 5.19 3.16 16.89
N HIS A 129 5.77 4.33 16.58
CA HIS A 129 5.49 5.57 17.28
C HIS A 129 4.76 6.54 16.35
N LYS A 130 3.53 6.91 16.68
CA LYS A 130 2.72 7.86 15.91
C LYS A 130 1.88 8.74 16.82
N TYR A 131 1.94 10.05 16.60
CA TYR A 131 1.11 11.03 17.32
C TYR A 131 1.18 10.93 18.85
N GLY A 132 2.34 10.56 19.40
CA GLY A 132 2.55 10.36 20.84
C GLY A 132 2.18 8.97 21.34
N GLU A 133 1.55 8.14 20.52
CA GLU A 133 1.21 6.75 20.84
C GLU A 133 2.35 5.80 20.50
N THR A 134 2.51 4.77 21.33
CA THR A 134 3.41 3.63 21.07
C THR A 134 2.57 2.38 20.87
N ILE A 135 2.61 1.83 19.66
CA ILE A 135 1.72 0.78 19.21
C ILE A 135 2.54 -0.46 18.90
N ASN A 136 2.21 -1.58 19.52
CA ASN A 136 2.78 -2.87 19.17
C ASN A 136 1.82 -3.58 18.22
N VAL A 137 2.24 -3.76 16.98
CA VAL A 137 1.41 -4.36 15.93
C VAL A 137 2.03 -5.60 15.35
N ASN A 138 1.22 -6.59 15.01
CA ASN A 138 1.63 -7.70 14.16
C ASN A 138 1.05 -7.48 12.77
N PRO A 139 1.86 -7.15 11.74
CA PRO A 139 1.35 -6.79 10.42
C PRO A 139 0.40 -7.82 9.82
N ASN A 140 0.65 -9.12 10.00
CA ASN A 140 -0.20 -10.19 9.47
C ASN A 140 -1.61 -10.25 10.10
N HIS A 141 -1.85 -9.60 11.23
CA HIS A 141 -3.14 -9.55 11.93
C HIS A 141 -3.83 -8.20 11.79
N LEU A 142 -3.19 -7.21 11.15
CA LEU A 142 -3.81 -5.93 10.89
C LEU A 142 -4.95 -6.08 9.86
N SER A 143 -6.02 -5.32 10.05
CA SER A 143 -6.98 -5.05 8.97
C SER A 143 -6.30 -4.23 7.88
N GLY A 144 -6.65 -4.44 6.61
CA GLY A 144 -6.13 -3.59 5.54
C GLY A 144 -6.51 -2.12 5.73
N ILE A 145 -5.71 -1.21 5.17
CA ILE A 145 -5.93 0.26 5.23
C ILE A 145 -7.31 0.67 4.68
N GLU A 146 -7.95 -0.16 3.86
CA GLU A 146 -9.30 0.06 3.35
C GLU A 146 -10.42 -0.28 4.34
N HIS A 147 -10.12 -0.97 5.45
CA HIS A 147 -11.10 -1.49 6.42
C HIS A 147 -10.84 -0.96 7.83
N THR A 148 -10.47 0.32 7.95
CA THR A 148 -10.27 0.96 9.26
C THR A 148 -11.61 1.39 9.84
N THR A 149 -11.68 1.52 11.18
CA THR A 149 -12.86 2.07 11.86
C THR A 149 -13.27 3.45 11.32
N ILE A 150 -12.31 4.29 10.92
CA ILE A 150 -12.62 5.58 10.27
C ILE A 150 -13.39 5.36 8.98
N LYS A 151 -12.88 4.50 8.09
CA LYS A 151 -13.52 4.24 6.79
C LYS A 151 -14.88 3.56 6.92
N ASP A 152 -15.00 2.63 7.86
CA ASP A 152 -16.21 1.81 8.00
C ASP A 152 -17.31 2.50 8.82
N LYS A 153 -16.95 3.28 9.85
CA LYS A 153 -17.92 3.85 10.80
C LYS A 153 -18.01 5.37 10.78
N VAL A 154 -16.90 6.09 10.59
CA VAL A 154 -16.86 7.56 10.73
C VAL A 154 -17.19 8.26 9.42
N ILE A 155 -16.46 7.95 8.34
CA ILE A 155 -16.63 8.59 7.02
C ILE A 155 -18.10 8.53 6.55
N PRO A 156 -18.79 7.37 6.56
CA PRO A 156 -20.16 7.32 6.04
C PRO A 156 -21.12 8.24 6.79
N VAL A 157 -20.96 8.35 8.11
CA VAL A 157 -21.85 9.18 8.93
C VAL A 157 -21.57 10.67 8.72
N VAL A 158 -20.29 11.05 8.65
CA VAL A 158 -19.90 12.44 8.37
C VAL A 158 -20.39 12.87 6.99
N MET A 159 -20.22 12.02 5.98
CA MET A 159 -20.67 12.31 4.62
C MET A 159 -22.19 12.52 4.55
N ASN A 160 -22.96 11.66 5.22
CA ASN A 160 -24.42 11.84 5.32
C ASN A 160 -24.81 13.15 6.01
N ARG A 161 -24.07 13.60 7.04
CA ARG A 161 -24.33 14.89 7.71
C ARG A 161 -23.99 16.10 6.84
N LEU A 162 -23.01 15.97 5.95
CA LEU A 162 -22.60 17.03 5.03
C LEU A 162 -23.51 17.13 3.80
N GLU A 163 -24.22 16.07 3.43
CA GLU A 163 -25.26 16.13 2.38
C GLU A 163 -26.32 17.20 2.71
N ASP A 164 -26.66 17.33 3.99
CA ASP A 164 -27.58 18.34 4.52
C ASP A 164 -26.88 19.71 4.70
N GLY A 165 -26.53 20.35 3.58
CA GLY A 165 -26.13 21.75 3.52
C GLY A 165 -24.70 22.04 3.05
N ALA A 166 -23.88 21.02 2.79
CA ALA A 166 -22.50 21.15 2.34
C ALA A 166 -22.16 20.24 1.14
N LEU A 167 -23.14 19.93 0.29
CA LEU A 167 -22.99 19.02 -0.87
C LEU A 167 -21.77 19.34 -1.77
N HIS A 168 -21.40 20.62 -1.90
CA HIS A 168 -20.33 21.08 -2.77
C HIS A 168 -18.92 20.66 -2.30
N ILE A 169 -18.72 20.33 -1.02
CA ILE A 169 -17.41 19.90 -0.48
C ILE A 169 -17.30 18.39 -0.28
N LEU A 170 -18.35 17.60 -0.53
CA LEU A 170 -18.36 16.16 -0.20
C LEU A 170 -17.15 15.40 -0.75
N LYS A 171 -16.79 15.63 -2.01
CA LYS A 171 -15.63 14.96 -2.62
C LYS A 171 -14.31 15.31 -1.93
N GLU A 172 -14.14 16.58 -1.58
CA GLU A 172 -12.94 17.05 -0.88
C GLU A 172 -12.91 16.53 0.54
N ALA A 173 -14.04 16.55 1.25
CA ALA A 173 -14.17 16.01 2.59
C ALA A 173 -13.82 14.52 2.63
N GLN A 174 -14.33 13.74 1.67
CA GLN A 174 -13.99 12.32 1.55
C GLN A 174 -12.50 12.12 1.27
N HIS A 175 -11.89 12.94 0.41
CA HIS A 175 -10.46 12.86 0.12
C HIS A 175 -9.61 13.14 1.37
N ILE A 176 -9.90 14.23 2.08
CA ILE A 176 -9.22 14.61 3.33
C ILE A 176 -9.35 13.49 4.38
N MET A 177 -10.57 12.99 4.62
CA MET A 177 -10.77 11.92 5.60
C MET A 177 -10.05 10.61 5.23
N ASN A 178 -9.96 10.29 3.95
CA ASN A 178 -9.19 9.13 3.49
C ASN A 178 -7.69 9.32 3.75
N ASN A 179 -7.13 10.49 3.47
CA ASN A 179 -5.73 10.80 3.78
C ASN A 179 -5.46 10.73 5.28
N HIS A 180 -6.37 11.29 6.10
CA HIS A 180 -6.30 11.19 7.56
C HIS A 180 -6.34 9.74 8.04
N SER A 181 -7.21 8.90 7.46
CA SER A 181 -7.25 7.47 7.77
C SER A 181 -5.91 6.77 7.47
N ILE A 182 -5.24 7.13 6.37
CA ILE A 182 -3.92 6.58 6.03
C ILE A 182 -2.89 7.05 7.05
N LEU A 183 -2.87 8.35 7.38
CA LEU A 183 -1.95 8.93 8.35
C LEU A 183 -2.05 8.28 9.73
N MET A 184 -3.27 7.99 10.20
CA MET A 184 -3.52 7.40 11.51
C MET A 184 -3.28 5.89 11.57
N TYR A 185 -3.31 5.15 10.45
CA TYR A 185 -3.08 3.71 10.48
C TYR A 185 -1.72 3.35 11.12
N PRO A 186 -1.63 2.36 12.03
CA PRO A 186 -2.65 1.40 12.47
C PRO A 186 -3.29 1.75 13.83
N ILE A 187 -3.35 3.03 14.21
CA ILE A 187 -3.92 3.46 15.49
C ILE A 187 -5.39 3.03 15.58
N ASP A 188 -5.75 2.42 16.71
CA ASP A 188 -7.15 2.27 17.09
C ASP A 188 -7.72 3.63 17.53
N ILE A 189 -8.51 4.25 16.65
CA ILE A 189 -9.04 5.59 16.90
C ILE A 189 -10.02 5.64 18.07
N GLU A 190 -10.62 4.50 18.45
CA GLU A 190 -11.53 4.39 19.61
C GLU A 190 -10.74 4.47 20.93
N SER A 191 -9.42 4.23 20.89
CA SER A 191 -8.54 4.41 22.05
C SER A 191 -8.21 5.89 22.32
N LEU A 192 -8.27 6.75 21.29
CA LEU A 192 -8.03 8.19 21.41
C LEU A 192 -9.30 8.94 21.81
N TYR A 193 -10.39 8.74 21.06
CA TYR A 193 -11.68 9.41 21.27
C TYR A 193 -12.82 8.49 20.84
N THR A 194 -14.03 8.73 21.37
CA THR A 194 -15.23 7.97 20.97
C THR A 194 -15.56 8.22 19.49
N ILE A 195 -16.24 7.25 18.86
CA ILE A 195 -16.71 7.38 17.47
C ILE A 195 -17.57 8.64 17.29
N ASP A 196 -18.47 8.95 18.24
CA ASP A 196 -19.31 10.14 18.18
C ASP A 196 -18.48 11.43 18.20
N ASN A 197 -17.43 11.50 19.03
CA ASN A 197 -16.54 12.67 19.06
C ASN A 197 -15.81 12.85 17.72
N TRP A 198 -15.38 11.77 17.08
CA TRP A 198 -14.79 11.83 15.75
C TRP A 198 -15.77 12.36 14.71
N ILE A 199 -17.00 11.83 14.68
CA ILE A 199 -18.03 12.26 13.75
C ILE A 199 -18.36 13.74 13.96
N ASP A 200 -18.58 14.16 15.21
CA ASP A 200 -18.93 15.55 15.55
C ASP A 200 -17.78 16.51 15.23
N ALA A 201 -16.53 16.13 15.52
CA ALA A 201 -15.37 16.96 15.23
C ALA A 201 -15.12 17.11 13.73
N TYR A 202 -15.27 16.05 12.93
CA TYR A 202 -15.16 16.14 11.46
C TYR A 202 -16.30 16.97 10.86
N ASP A 203 -17.53 16.83 11.35
CA ASP A 203 -18.66 17.65 10.91
C ASP A 203 -18.39 19.15 11.17
N VAL A 204 -17.92 19.49 12.37
CA VAL A 204 -17.52 20.88 12.70
C VAL A 204 -16.34 21.34 11.86
N TYR A 205 -15.31 20.50 11.68
CA TYR A 205 -14.12 20.82 10.88
C TYR A 205 -14.49 21.23 9.45
N PHE A 206 -15.29 20.41 8.76
CA PHE A 206 -15.70 20.70 7.38
C PHE A 206 -16.63 21.91 7.27
N LYS A 207 -17.51 22.11 8.25
CA LYS A 207 -18.39 23.28 8.30
C LYS A 207 -17.60 24.57 8.58
N GLN A 208 -16.55 24.52 9.41
CA GLN A 208 -15.61 25.63 9.61
C GLN A 208 -14.87 26.00 8.31
N LEU A 209 -14.48 25.02 7.49
CA LEU A 209 -13.81 25.28 6.20
C LEU A 209 -14.67 26.09 5.22
N ILE A 210 -16.00 25.99 5.32
CA ILE A 210 -16.96 26.76 4.50
C ILE A 210 -17.52 27.99 5.23
N GLY A 211 -16.95 28.38 6.37
CA GLY A 211 -17.30 29.58 7.12
C GLY A 211 -18.53 29.46 8.01
N ILE A 212 -18.95 28.24 8.34
CA ILE A 212 -20.03 27.98 9.30
C ILE A 212 -19.41 27.74 10.68
N ASP A 213 -19.59 28.69 11.59
CA ASP A 213 -19.16 28.54 12.98
C ASP A 213 -20.13 27.69 13.78
N ILE A 214 -19.66 26.53 14.23
CA ILE A 214 -20.42 25.60 15.04
C ILE A 214 -19.70 25.38 16.36
N ASN A 215 -20.41 25.67 17.45
CA ASN A 215 -19.98 25.39 18.81
C ASN A 215 -20.64 24.09 19.26
N GLY A 216 -19.86 23.10 19.71
CA GLY A 216 -20.43 21.89 20.29
C GLY A 216 -19.63 20.58 20.17
N CYS A 217 -18.43 20.58 19.57
CA CYS A 217 -17.61 19.36 19.50
C CYS A 217 -16.51 19.32 20.58
N ASN A 218 -15.95 18.13 20.80
CA ASN A 218 -14.76 17.95 21.62
C ASN A 218 -13.58 18.72 21.00
N ASN A 219 -13.06 19.72 21.72
CA ASN A 219 -11.98 20.56 21.23
C ASN A 219 -10.68 19.78 20.99
N ASP A 220 -10.39 18.77 21.81
CA ASP A 220 -9.15 17.97 21.68
C ASP A 220 -9.20 17.11 20.41
N THR A 221 -10.35 16.48 20.12
CA THR A 221 -10.56 15.75 18.85
C THR A 221 -10.47 16.67 17.64
N LEU A 222 -11.05 17.87 17.70
CA LEU A 222 -10.97 18.86 16.62
C LEU A 222 -9.54 19.37 16.40
N GLN A 223 -8.80 19.67 17.47
CA GLN A 223 -7.39 20.08 17.37
C GLN A 223 -6.52 18.95 16.81
N PHE A 224 -6.81 17.69 17.19
CA PHE A 224 -6.13 16.54 16.63
C PHE A 224 -6.36 16.45 15.12
N ILE A 225 -7.62 16.54 14.65
CA ILE A 225 -7.93 16.54 13.21
C ILE A 225 -7.17 17.65 12.46
N LYS A 226 -7.19 18.88 12.99
CA LYS A 226 -6.45 20.01 12.40
C LYS A 226 -4.94 19.79 12.38
N SER A 227 -4.40 19.03 13.33
CA SER A 227 -2.97 18.71 13.34
C SER A 227 -2.57 17.76 12.21
N LEU A 228 -3.49 16.91 11.73
CA LEU A 228 -3.25 16.00 10.61
C LEU A 228 -3.05 16.75 9.29
N ASP A 229 -3.73 17.88 9.11
CA ASP A 229 -3.58 18.72 7.91
C ASP A 229 -2.15 19.26 7.75
N ASN A 230 -1.44 19.51 8.85
CA ASN A 230 -0.07 20.01 8.81
C ASN A 230 0.95 18.95 8.36
N GLU A 231 0.52 17.70 8.21
CA GLU A 231 1.35 16.58 7.76
C GLU A 231 1.07 16.14 6.32
N MET A 232 0.07 16.76 5.68
CA MET A 232 -0.23 16.60 4.25
C MET A 232 0.59 17.55 3.39
#